data_AF-A0A520I539-F1
#
_entry.id   AF-A0A520I539-F1
#
_cell.length_a   1.000
_cell.length_b   1.000
_cell.length_c   1.000
_cell.angle_alpha   90.00
_cell.angle_beta   90.00
_cell.angle_gamma   90.00
#
_symmetry.space_group_name_H-M   'P 1'
#
loop_
_entity.id
_entity.type
_entity.pdbx_description
1 polymer ?
#
loop_
_entity_poly.entity_id
_entity_poly.type
_entity_poly.pdbx_seq_one_letter_code
_entity_poly.pdbx_strand_id
1 'polypeptide(L)' 'MRTGVIAKKMGMTRLFQDDGRHVPVTVLQLDGLQVVSRREMNTDGYT' A
#
# COMPACT_ATOMS: atom_id res chain seq x y z
N MET A 1 1.70 9.96 -13.11
CA MET A 1 2.32 9.51 -11.84
C MET A 1 1.37 8.56 -11.13
N ARG A 2 1.83 7.37 -10.77
CA ARG A 2 1.09 6.41 -9.95
C ARG A 2 1.89 6.17 -8.67
N THR A 3 1.24 6.22 -7.52
CA THR A 3 1.84 5.88 -6.23
C THR A 3 1.59 4.41 -5.89
N GLY A 4 2.52 3.79 -5.16
CA GLY A 4 2.41 2.40 -4.74
C GLY A 4 3.36 2.10 -3.58
N VAL A 5 2.96 1.15 -2.73
CA VAL A 5 3.74 0.64 -1.60
C VAL A 5 3.59 -0.88 -1.54
N ILE A 6 4.60 -1.57 -1.02
CA ILE A 6 4.51 -3.00 -0.72
C ILE A 6 3.91 -3.13 0.69
N ALA A 7 2.96 -4.03 0.88
CA ALA A 7 2.36 -4.23 2.20
C ALA A 7 2.03 -5.70 2.46
N LYS A 8 2.02 -6.07 3.74
CA LYS A 8 1.58 -7.39 4.20
C LYS A 8 0.11 -7.34 4.59
N LYS A 9 -0.71 -8.26 4.07
CA LYS A 9 -2.10 -8.41 4.52
C LYS A 9 -2.10 -9.02 5.92
N MET A 10 -2.62 -8.28 6.89
CA MET A 10 -2.71 -8.73 8.28
C MET A 10 -4.04 -9.40 8.58
N GLY A 11 -5.10 -9.03 7.85
CA GLY A 11 -6.40 -9.64 8.02
C GLY A 11 -7.53 -8.69 7.65
N MET A 12 -8.71 -8.98 8.18
CA MET A 12 -9.92 -8.18 7.98
C MET A 12 -10.55 -7.89 9.34
N THR A 13 -11.07 -6.68 9.48
CA THR A 13 -11.84 -6.24 10.66
C THR A 13 -12.94 -5.29 10.21
N ARG A 14 -13.72 -4.75 11.15
CA ARG A 14 -14.71 -3.71 10.86
C ARG A 14 -14.43 -2.43 11.65
N LEU A 15 -14.71 -1.29 11.04
CA LEU A 15 -14.74 0.01 11.69
C LEU A 15 -16.19 0.44 11.90
N PHE A 16 -16.44 1.13 13.01
CA PHE A 16 -17.71 1.78 13.31
C PHE A 16 -17.51 3.27 13.03
N GLN A 17 -18.34 3.84 12.17
CA GLN A 17 -18.33 5.27 11.88
C GLN A 17 -19.29 6.01 12.82
N ASP A 18 -19.10 7.32 12.95
CA ASP A 18 -19.90 8.18 13.84
C ASP A 18 -21.38 8.25 13.42
N ASP A 19 -21.69 7.90 12.17
CA ASP A 19 -23.05 7.77 11.63
C ASP A 19 -23.69 6.39 11.89
N GLY A 20 -23.01 5.52 12.66
CA GLY A 20 -23.50 4.20 13.03
C GLY A 20 -23.26 3.10 11.99
N ARG A 21 -22.62 3.39 10.84
CA ARG A 21 -22.33 2.35 9.83
C ARG A 21 -21.17 1.45 10.25
N HIS A 22 -21.29 0.17 9.89
CA HIS A 22 -20.22 -0.82 10.01
C HIS A 22 -19.53 -1.02 8.65
N VAL A 23 -18.25 -0.67 8.57
CA VAL A 23 -17.47 -0.79 7.32
C VAL A 23 -16.43 -1.90 7.47
N PRO A 24 -16.51 -3.00 6.69
CA PRO A 24 -15.47 -4.03 6.67
C PRO A 24 -14.23 -3.49 5.94
N VAL A 25 -13.06 -3.71 6.54
CA VAL A 25 -11.78 -3.23 6.03
C VAL A 25 -10.75 -4.34 6.01
N THR A 26 -9.84 -4.29 5.03
CA THR A 26 -8.61 -5.09 5.03
C THR A 26 -7.51 -4.28 5.68
N VAL A 27 -6.80 -4.89 6.63
CA VAL A 27 -5.66 -4.24 7.31
C VAL A 27 -4.38 -4.62 6.59
N LEU A 28 -3.65 -3.61 6.14
CA LEU A 28 -2.35 -3.74 5.48
C LEU A 28 -1.27 -3.14 6.38
N GLN A 29 -0.21 -3.90 6.64
CA GLN A 29 0.97 -3.42 7.37
C GLN A 29 2.07 -3.01 6.38
N LEU A 30 2.64 -1.83 6.62
CA LEU A 30 3.82 -1.32 5.93
C LEU A 30 5.00 -1.43 6.89
N ASP A 31 6.11 -1.99 6.43
CA ASP A 31 7.32 -2.12 7.23
C ASP A 31 8.56 -2.04 6.33
N GLY A 32 9.56 -1.26 6.74
CA GLY A 32 10.88 -1.20 6.10
C GLY A 32 10.91 -0.88 4.60
N LEU A 33 10.05 0.02 4.09
CA LEU A 33 9.91 0.28 2.65
C LEU A 33 10.89 1.34 2.11
N GLN A 34 12.16 0.98 2.00
CA GLN A 34 13.18 1.84 1.37
C GLN A 34 13.26 1.62 -0.14
N VAL A 35 13.45 2.71 -0.89
CA VAL A 35 13.75 2.65 -2.32
C VAL A 35 15.22 2.26 -2.48
N VAL A 36 15.45 1.05 -2.99
CA VAL A 36 16.82 0.52 -3.18
C VAL A 36 17.37 0.74 -4.59
N SER A 37 16.50 1.04 -5.56
CA SER A 37 16.89 1.27 -6.95
C SER A 37 15.83 2.09 -7.67
N ARG A 38 16.26 2.84 -8.70
CA ARG A 38 15.38 3.54 -9.63
C ARG A 38 15.74 3.10 -11.05
N ARG A 39 14.74 2.80 -11.88
CA ARG A 39 14.92 2.41 -13.28
C ARG A 39 14.77 3.64 -14.17
N GLU A 40 15.66 3.77 -15.14
CA GLU A 40 15.70 4.89 -16.07
C GLU A 40 15.83 4.39 -17.51
N MET A 41 15.22 5.11 -18.46
CA MET A 41 15.16 4.70 -19.87
C MET A 41 16.55 4.42 -20.48
N ASN A 42 17.56 5.23 -20.12
CA ASN A 42 18.91 5.14 -20.69
C ASN A 42 19.70 3.90 -20.22
N THR A 43 19.45 3.42 -19.00
CA THR A 43 20.22 2.32 -18.40
C THR A 43 19.44 1.00 -18.44
N ASP A 44 18.12 1.07 -18.24
CA ASP A 44 17.26 -0.10 -18.06
C ASP A 44 16.29 -0.34 -19.23
N GLY A 45 16.11 0.65 -20.12
CA GLY A 45 15.21 0.56 -21.27
C GLY A 45 13.72 0.76 -20.95
N TYR A 46 13.39 1.14 -19.70
CA TYR A 46 12.03 1.46 -19.24
C TYR A 46 12.05 2.36 -17.98
N THR A 47 10.88 2.83 -17.57
CA THR A 47 10.64 3.67 -16.38
C THR A 47 9.55 3.10 -15.49
#